data_AF-A0A258YFT7-F1
#
_entry.id   AF-A0A258YFT7-F1
#
_cell.length_a   1.000
_cell.length_b   1.000
_cell.length_c   1.000
_cell.angle_alpha   90.00
_cell.angle_beta   90.00
_cell.angle_gamma   90.00
#
_symmetry.space_group_name_H-M   'P 1'
#
loop_
_entity.id
_entity.type
_entity.pdbx_description
1 polymer ?
#
loop_
_entity_poly.entity_id
_entity_poly.type
_entity_poly.pdbx_seq_one_letter_code
_entity_poly.pdbx_strand_id
1 'polypeptide(L)'
;MLALPKETLSEEETKSILHLREEEKLARDVYYTLNLKYNANVFANIKSSEESHMDTMLQILNKYGIPDPVATNGIGVFKDSGLQNLYNQLVTTGNQSLLDAYKVGATIEDLDLFDLADEISLIDNQDILLVYDNLAKGSRNHMRSFYKNIIAANGNYSPQFISQNTFDSIINSAMETGF
;
A
#
# COMPACT_ATOMS: atom_id res chain seq x y z
N MET A 1 0.12 -11.90 -13.60
CA MET A 1 -0.63 -12.54 -12.50
C MET A 1 -2.13 -12.47 -12.78
N LEU A 2 -2.58 -12.87 -13.97
CA LEU A 2 -3.96 -12.68 -14.45
C LEU A 2 -4.38 -13.87 -15.32
N ALA A 3 -4.47 -15.05 -14.71
CA ALA A 3 -4.74 -16.29 -15.43
C ALA A 3 -6.24 -16.60 -15.58
N LEU A 4 -7.12 -15.87 -14.89
CA LEU A 4 -8.56 -16.10 -14.91
C LEU A 4 -9.21 -15.38 -16.11
N PRO A 5 -10.37 -15.85 -16.59
CA PRO A 5 -11.09 -15.21 -17.69
C PRO A 5 -11.58 -13.82 -17.30
N LYS A 6 -11.62 -12.90 -18.27
CA LYS A 6 -12.13 -11.54 -18.06
C LYS A 6 -13.63 -11.57 -17.73
N GLU A 7 -13.97 -11.05 -16.56
CA GLU A 7 -15.35 -10.82 -16.11
C GLU A 7 -15.83 -9.39 -16.45
N THR A 8 -17.13 -9.10 -16.28
CA THR A 8 -17.65 -7.74 -16.40
C THR A 8 -17.37 -6.98 -15.11
N LEU A 9 -16.98 -5.69 -15.22
CA LEU A 9 -16.78 -4.85 -14.05
C LEU A 9 -18.05 -4.11 -13.64
N SER A 10 -18.29 -4.04 -12.34
CA SER A 10 -19.20 -3.07 -11.74
C SER A 10 -18.57 -1.66 -11.69
N GLU A 11 -19.39 -0.66 -11.35
CA GLU A 11 -18.87 0.69 -11.13
C GLU A 11 -18.00 0.77 -9.88
N GLU A 12 -18.38 0.02 -8.84
CA GLU A 12 -17.66 -0.10 -7.57
C GLU A 12 -16.28 -0.71 -7.77
N GLU A 13 -16.18 -1.82 -8.51
CA GLU A 13 -14.90 -2.45 -8.85
C GLU A 13 -14.00 -1.51 -9.67
N THR A 14 -14.58 -0.77 -10.62
CA THR A 14 -13.82 0.17 -11.44
C THR A 14 -13.26 1.31 -10.57
N LYS A 15 -14.04 1.83 -9.62
CA LYS A 15 -13.60 2.89 -8.68
C LYS A 15 -12.50 2.37 -7.77
N SER A 16 -12.68 1.17 -7.22
CA SER A 16 -11.67 0.52 -6.36
C SER A 16 -10.34 0.32 -7.10
N ILE A 17 -10.35 -0.24 -8.32
CA ILE A 17 -9.12 -0.44 -9.11
C ILE A 17 -8.36 0.89 -9.31
N LEU A 18 -9.10 1.96 -9.62
CA LEU A 18 -8.51 3.29 -9.84
C LEU A 18 -7.93 3.88 -8.56
N HIS A 19 -8.62 3.72 -7.43
CA HIS A 19 -8.17 4.20 -6.13
C HIS A 19 -6.91 3.47 -5.69
N LEU A 20 -6.95 2.14 -5.64
CA LEU A 20 -5.83 1.31 -5.20
C LEU A 20 -4.59 1.50 -6.07
N ARG A 21 -4.75 1.76 -7.38
CA ARG A 21 -3.62 2.14 -8.26
C ARG A 21 -2.88 3.39 -7.77
N GLU A 22 -3.59 4.41 -7.31
CA GLU A 22 -2.98 5.63 -6.78
C GLU A 22 -2.52 5.48 -5.31
N GLU A 23 -3.16 4.62 -4.53
CA GLU A 23 -2.77 4.30 -3.16
C GLU A 23 -1.42 3.55 -3.10
N GLU A 24 -1.23 2.52 -3.92
CA GLU A 24 0.07 1.84 -4.05
C GLU A 24 1.18 2.81 -4.52
N LYS A 25 0.81 3.82 -5.32
CA LYS A 25 1.72 4.91 -5.68
C LYS A 25 2.05 5.81 -4.48
N LEU A 26 1.08 6.10 -3.62
CA LEU A 26 1.30 6.87 -2.39
C LEU A 26 2.36 6.19 -1.53
N ALA A 27 2.19 4.89 -1.26
CA ALA A 27 3.15 4.09 -0.52
C ALA A 27 4.55 4.18 -1.14
N ARG A 28 4.68 3.85 -2.43
CA ARG A 28 5.94 3.92 -3.19
C ARG A 28 6.61 5.29 -3.08
N ASP A 29 5.87 6.37 -3.32
CA ASP A 29 6.40 7.72 -3.42
C ASP A 29 6.83 8.27 -2.05
N VAL A 30 6.08 7.95 -0.98
CA VAL A 30 6.48 8.28 0.39
C VAL A 30 7.76 7.53 0.76
N TYR A 31 7.84 6.23 0.47
CA TYR A 31 9.03 5.42 0.78
C TYR A 31 10.25 5.87 0.00
N TYR A 32 10.08 6.19 -1.29
CA TYR A 32 11.14 6.80 -2.09
C TYR A 32 11.65 8.09 -1.45
N THR A 33 10.75 9.00 -1.09
CA THR A 33 11.10 10.31 -0.53
C THR A 33 11.79 10.20 0.82
N LEU A 34 11.29 9.35 1.73
CA LEU A 34 11.89 9.14 3.04
C LEU A 34 13.22 8.36 2.95
N ASN A 35 13.37 7.47 1.96
CA ASN A 35 14.64 6.80 1.72
C ASN A 35 15.74 7.76 1.28
N LEU A 36 15.43 8.75 0.43
CA LEU A 36 16.41 9.78 0.03
C LEU A 36 16.97 10.54 1.23
N LYS A 37 16.16 10.74 2.28
CA LYS A 37 16.57 11.45 3.49
C LYS A 37 17.35 10.58 4.45
N TYR A 38 16.83 9.41 4.78
CA TYR A 38 17.35 8.59 5.87
C TYR A 38 18.25 7.44 5.41
N ASN A 39 18.21 7.08 4.13
CA ASN A 39 18.95 5.96 3.54
C ASN A 39 18.77 4.65 4.36
N ALA A 40 17.54 4.38 4.78
CA ALA A 40 17.21 3.20 5.59
C ALA A 40 16.69 2.08 4.69
N ASN A 41 17.35 0.92 4.76
CA ASN A 41 17.08 -0.23 3.88
C ASN A 41 15.61 -0.66 3.83
N VAL A 42 14.85 -0.48 4.92
CA VAL A 42 13.42 -0.81 4.95
C VAL A 42 12.64 -0.03 3.89
N PHE A 43 12.91 1.26 3.71
CA PHE A 43 12.24 2.06 2.69
C PHE A 43 12.68 1.65 1.28
N ALA A 44 13.97 1.38 1.07
CA ALA A 44 14.47 0.95 -0.24
C ALA A 44 13.83 -0.38 -0.68
N ASN A 45 13.74 -1.35 0.23
CA ASN A 45 13.20 -2.67 -0.05
C ASN A 45 11.69 -2.62 -0.28
N ILE A 46 10.95 -1.94 0.60
CA ILE A 46 9.49 -1.88 0.52
C ILE A 46 9.05 -1.04 -0.68
N LYS A 47 9.72 0.08 -0.98
CA LYS A 47 9.48 0.84 -2.22
C LYS A 47 9.54 -0.03 -3.48
N SER A 48 10.45 -1.01 -3.53
CA SER A 48 10.54 -1.95 -4.66
C SER A 48 9.42 -2.99 -4.67
N SER A 49 8.87 -3.32 -3.51
CA SER A 49 7.63 -4.10 -3.41
C SER A 49 6.45 -3.30 -3.96
N GLU A 50 6.32 -2.01 -3.59
CA GLU A 50 5.23 -1.16 -4.09
C GLU A 50 5.31 -0.92 -5.59
N GLU A 51 6.51 -0.87 -6.17
CA GLU A 51 6.66 -0.89 -7.63
C GLU A 51 6.01 -2.15 -8.24
N SER A 52 6.14 -3.30 -7.58
CA SER A 52 5.53 -4.55 -8.05
C SER A 52 4.01 -4.59 -7.84
N HIS A 53 3.50 -4.00 -6.76
CA HIS A 53 2.06 -3.85 -6.54
C HIS A 53 1.45 -2.92 -7.60
N MET A 54 2.08 -1.76 -7.83
CA MET A 54 1.73 -0.85 -8.91
C MET A 54 1.71 -1.54 -10.27
N ASP A 55 2.74 -2.31 -10.61
CA ASP A 55 2.79 -3.06 -11.87
C ASP A 55 1.65 -4.08 -11.98
N THR A 56 1.27 -4.71 -10.88
CA THR A 56 0.14 -5.64 -10.82
C THR A 56 -1.18 -4.91 -11.07
N MET A 57 -1.39 -3.74 -10.46
CA MET A 57 -2.57 -2.90 -10.72
C MET A 57 -2.62 -2.38 -12.16
N LEU A 58 -1.46 -2.05 -12.75
CA LEU A 58 -1.38 -1.68 -14.17
C LEU A 58 -1.78 -2.84 -15.09
N GLN A 59 -1.45 -4.08 -14.74
CA GLN A 59 -1.91 -5.26 -15.50
C GLN A 59 -3.44 -5.39 -15.46
N ILE A 60 -4.09 -5.15 -14.30
CA ILE A 60 -5.55 -5.12 -14.18
C ILE A 60 -6.15 -4.02 -15.06
N LEU A 61 -5.67 -2.78 -14.94
CA LEU A 61 -6.13 -1.64 -15.77
C LEU A 61 -6.08 -1.98 -17.27
N ASN A 62 -4.96 -2.53 -17.73
CA ASN A 62 -4.78 -2.94 -19.12
C ASN A 62 -5.74 -4.06 -19.55
N LYS A 63 -5.94 -5.09 -18.70
CA LYS A 63 -6.86 -6.21 -18.99
C LYS A 63 -8.30 -5.74 -19.16
N TYR A 64 -8.73 -4.78 -18.33
CA TYR A 64 -10.09 -4.26 -18.39
C TYR A 64 -10.27 -3.08 -19.34
N GLY A 65 -9.17 -2.46 -19.82
CA GLY A 65 -9.21 -1.31 -20.73
C GLY A 65 -9.52 0.00 -20.00
N ILE A 66 -9.14 0.10 -18.73
CA ILE A 66 -9.34 1.27 -17.88
C ILE A 66 -8.14 2.22 -18.07
N PRO A 67 -8.35 3.53 -18.30
CA PRO A 67 -7.25 4.50 -18.36
C PRO A 67 -6.49 4.60 -17.03
N ASP A 68 -5.15 4.52 -17.09
CA ASP A 68 -4.29 4.63 -15.89
C ASP A 68 -4.32 6.05 -15.30
N PRO A 69 -4.74 6.25 -14.03
CA PRO A 69 -4.75 7.55 -13.38
C PRO A 69 -3.35 8.09 -13.08
N VAL A 70 -2.34 7.22 -12.98
CA VAL A 70 -0.95 7.60 -12.62
C VAL A 70 -0.17 8.12 -13.83
N ALA A 71 -0.37 7.50 -15.00
CA ALA A 71 0.28 7.85 -16.26
C ALA A 71 1.77 8.22 -16.09
N THR A 72 2.22 9.37 -16.60
CA THR A 72 3.61 9.84 -16.52
C THR A 72 3.84 10.85 -15.39
N ASN A 73 2.97 10.90 -14.38
CA ASN A 73 3.05 11.91 -13.33
C ASN A 73 4.20 11.56 -12.35
N GLY A 74 4.96 12.58 -11.94
CA GLY A 74 6.15 12.40 -11.10
C GLY A 74 5.87 11.95 -9.66
N ILE A 75 6.96 11.74 -8.91
CA ILE A 75 6.89 11.45 -7.46
C ILE A 75 6.07 12.53 -6.75
N GLY A 76 5.13 12.10 -5.92
CA GLY A 76 4.32 12.99 -5.10
C GLY A 76 3.19 13.72 -5.83
N VAL A 77 2.89 13.36 -7.08
CA VAL A 77 1.79 13.92 -7.88
C VAL A 77 0.66 12.91 -8.00
N PHE A 78 -0.54 13.28 -7.55
CA PHE A 78 -1.74 12.43 -7.57
C PHE A 78 -2.90 13.15 -8.26
N LYS A 79 -3.75 12.38 -8.93
CA LYS A 79 -5.00 12.87 -9.51
C LYS A 79 -6.08 12.96 -8.44
N ASP A 80 -6.12 11.99 -7.52
CA ASP A 80 -6.95 12.08 -6.33
C ASP A 80 -6.42 13.15 -5.35
N SER A 81 -7.25 14.15 -5.03
CA SER A 81 -6.86 15.25 -4.15
C SER A 81 -6.71 14.84 -2.68
N GLY A 82 -7.41 13.79 -2.24
CA GLY A 82 -7.26 13.20 -0.92
C GLY A 82 -5.89 12.56 -0.77
N LEU A 83 -5.50 11.71 -1.73
CA LEU A 83 -4.17 11.09 -1.76
C LEU A 83 -3.05 12.14 -1.91
N GLN A 84 -3.28 13.20 -2.69
CA GLN A 84 -2.33 14.31 -2.79
C GLN A 84 -2.07 14.99 -1.44
N ASN A 85 -3.13 15.25 -0.66
CA ASN A 85 -3.03 15.85 0.67
C ASN A 85 -2.37 14.88 1.65
N LEU A 86 -2.74 13.61 1.59
CA LEU A 86 -2.18 12.56 2.43
C LEU A 86 -0.67 12.41 2.20
N TYR A 87 -0.21 12.38 0.95
CA TYR A 87 1.22 12.39 0.60
C TYR A 87 1.96 13.54 1.28
N ASN A 88 1.44 14.76 1.15
CA ASN A 88 2.07 15.95 1.73
C ASN A 88 2.16 15.86 3.26
N GLN A 89 1.11 15.37 3.92
CA GLN A 89 1.07 15.18 5.36
C GLN A 89 2.06 14.11 5.83
N LEU A 90 2.06 12.96 5.17
CA LEU A 90 2.92 11.82 5.51
C LEU A 90 4.39 12.17 5.32
N VAL A 91 4.76 12.81 4.20
CA VAL A 91 6.13 13.27 3.97
C VAL A 91 6.54 14.33 4.99
N THR A 92 5.66 15.28 5.33
CA THR A 92 5.94 16.28 6.37
C THR A 92 6.21 15.62 7.72
N THR A 93 5.40 14.63 8.10
CA THR A 93 5.52 13.90 9.37
C THR A 93 6.78 13.04 9.40
N GLY A 94 7.01 12.23 8.37
CA GLY A 94 8.18 11.36 8.28
C GLY A 94 9.49 12.14 8.19
N ASN A 95 9.44 13.40 7.75
CA ASN A 95 10.61 14.27 7.74
C ASN A 95 11.07 14.73 9.13
N GLN A 96 10.29 14.55 10.19
CA GLN A 96 10.66 15.04 11.52
C GLN A 96 11.78 14.22 12.17
N SER A 97 11.69 12.89 12.07
CA SER A 97 12.73 11.99 12.55
C SER A 97 12.65 10.64 11.84
N LEU A 98 13.71 9.83 11.96
CA LEU A 98 13.70 8.46 11.42
C LEU A 98 12.62 7.59 12.09
N LEU A 99 12.36 7.79 13.39
CA LEU A 99 11.28 7.09 14.07
C LEU A 99 9.92 7.49 13.51
N ASP A 100 9.69 8.78 13.27
CA ASP A 100 8.45 9.27 12.64
C ASP A 100 8.31 8.72 11.22
N ALA A 101 9.42 8.61 10.47
CA ALA A 101 9.42 7.99 9.14
C ALA A 101 8.99 6.51 9.20
N TYR A 102 9.47 5.74 10.17
CA TYR A 102 9.04 4.34 10.33
C TYR A 102 7.56 4.26 10.73
N LYS A 103 7.07 5.16 11.57
CA LYS A 103 5.65 5.24 11.94
C LYS A 103 4.78 5.64 10.76
N VAL A 104 5.25 6.53 9.89
CA VAL A 104 4.60 6.84 8.61
C VAL A 104 4.50 5.59 7.74
N GLY A 105 5.57 4.80 7.65
CA GLY A 105 5.54 3.49 6.98
C GLY A 105 4.45 2.59 7.53
N ALA A 106 4.44 2.34 8.85
CA ALA A 106 3.39 1.53 9.47
C ALA A 106 1.97 2.12 9.29
N THR A 107 1.83 3.45 9.18
CA THR A 107 0.52 4.11 8.97
C THR A 107 -0.02 3.91 7.57
N ILE A 108 0.85 3.88 6.56
CA ILE A 108 0.44 3.56 5.19
C ILE A 108 -0.05 2.11 5.14
N GLU A 109 0.74 1.16 5.66
CA GLU A 109 0.32 -0.25 5.65
C GLU A 109 -0.94 -0.53 6.49
N ASP A 110 -1.19 0.26 7.51
CA ASP A 110 -2.43 0.22 8.29
C ASP A 110 -3.63 0.68 7.47
N LEU A 111 -3.49 1.78 6.72
CA LEU A 111 -4.52 2.29 5.82
C LEU A 111 -4.77 1.31 4.68
N ASP A 112 -3.72 0.86 3.98
CA ASP A 112 -3.83 -0.07 2.85
C ASP A 112 -4.57 -1.35 3.25
N LEU A 113 -4.28 -1.91 4.44
CA LEU A 113 -4.96 -3.10 4.94
C LEU A 113 -6.42 -2.85 5.31
N PHE A 114 -6.75 -1.66 5.78
CA PHE A 114 -8.11 -1.27 6.08
C PHE A 114 -8.93 -1.12 4.79
N ASP A 115 -8.41 -0.36 3.83
CA ASP A 115 -9.10 -0.09 2.56
C ASP A 115 -9.23 -1.38 1.73
N LEU A 116 -8.17 -2.20 1.62
CA LEU A 116 -8.26 -3.51 0.94
C LEU A 116 -9.32 -4.43 1.55
N ALA A 117 -9.49 -4.44 2.88
CA ALA A 117 -10.49 -5.27 3.53
C ALA A 117 -11.92 -4.82 3.18
N ASP A 118 -12.16 -3.50 3.17
CA ASP A 118 -13.44 -2.92 2.78
C ASP A 118 -13.72 -3.18 1.29
N GLU A 119 -12.73 -2.99 0.42
CA GLU A 119 -12.86 -3.24 -1.02
C GLU A 119 -13.13 -4.71 -1.35
N ILE A 120 -12.35 -5.65 -0.79
CA ILE A 120 -12.54 -7.10 -0.98
C ILE A 120 -13.97 -7.52 -0.63
N SER A 121 -14.60 -6.89 0.37
CA SER A 121 -15.97 -7.22 0.78
C SER A 121 -17.05 -6.86 -0.26
N LEU A 122 -16.70 -6.02 -1.24
CA LEU A 122 -17.61 -5.47 -2.26
C LEU A 122 -17.34 -6.01 -3.67
N ILE A 123 -16.34 -6.87 -3.83
CA ILE A 123 -15.85 -7.36 -5.13
C ILE A 123 -16.20 -8.85 -5.26
N ASP A 124 -16.79 -9.24 -6.39
CA ASP A 124 -17.05 -10.66 -6.70
C ASP A 124 -16.23 -11.17 -7.90
N ASN A 125 -15.59 -10.27 -8.65
CA ASN A 125 -14.67 -10.61 -9.72
C ASN A 125 -13.39 -11.28 -9.20
N GLN A 126 -13.17 -12.51 -9.67
CA GLN A 126 -12.15 -13.39 -9.12
C GLN A 126 -10.72 -12.96 -9.46
N ASP A 127 -10.53 -12.27 -10.60
CA ASP A 127 -9.22 -11.70 -10.94
C ASP A 127 -8.81 -10.60 -9.96
N ILE A 128 -9.76 -9.74 -9.60
CA ILE A 128 -9.49 -8.60 -8.71
C ILE A 128 -9.23 -9.10 -7.31
N LEU A 129 -10.07 -10.00 -6.79
CA LEU A 129 -9.89 -10.61 -5.47
C LEU A 129 -8.51 -11.25 -5.32
N LEU A 130 -8.07 -12.04 -6.32
CA LEU A 130 -6.75 -12.66 -6.29
C LEU A 130 -5.61 -11.64 -6.21
N VAL A 131 -5.72 -10.53 -6.93
CA VAL A 131 -4.73 -9.45 -6.87
C VAL A 131 -4.76 -8.79 -5.50
N TYR A 132 -5.93 -8.45 -4.98
CA TYR A 132 -6.10 -7.70 -3.74
C TYR A 132 -5.65 -8.51 -2.53
N ASP A 133 -5.95 -9.81 -2.49
CA ASP A 133 -5.43 -10.73 -1.47
C ASP A 133 -3.89 -10.77 -1.47
N ASN A 134 -3.28 -10.72 -2.66
CA ASN A 134 -1.83 -10.72 -2.80
C ASN A 134 -1.21 -9.37 -2.37
N LEU A 135 -1.87 -8.25 -2.66
CA LEU A 135 -1.48 -6.92 -2.16
C LEU A 135 -1.58 -6.86 -0.64
N ALA A 136 -2.70 -7.30 -0.06
CA ALA A 136 -2.90 -7.34 1.39
C ALA A 136 -1.84 -8.21 2.10
N LYS A 137 -1.41 -9.31 1.47
CA LYS A 137 -0.27 -10.13 1.95
C LYS A 137 1.03 -9.34 1.95
N GLY A 138 1.28 -8.54 0.91
CA GLY A 138 2.37 -7.58 0.83
C GLY A 138 2.34 -6.60 2.01
N SER A 139 1.22 -5.88 2.18
CA SER A 139 1.07 -4.85 3.22
C SER A 139 1.22 -5.41 4.63
N ARG A 140 0.72 -6.64 4.91
CA ARG A 140 0.98 -7.32 6.20
C ARG A 140 2.47 -7.56 6.45
N ASN A 141 3.23 -7.92 5.43
CA ASN A 141 4.67 -8.12 5.51
C ASN A 141 5.45 -6.80 5.67
N HIS A 142 4.99 -5.75 5.03
CA HIS A 142 5.54 -4.39 5.19
C HIS A 142 5.27 -3.86 6.59
N MET A 143 4.05 -4.04 7.11
CA MET A 143 3.67 -3.73 8.50
C MET A 143 4.61 -4.39 9.50
N ARG A 144 4.85 -5.71 9.38
CA ARG A 144 5.84 -6.43 10.22
C ARG A 144 7.24 -5.80 10.13
N SER A 145 7.65 -5.41 8.93
CA SER A 145 8.96 -4.82 8.68
C SER A 145 9.11 -3.42 9.29
N PHE A 146 8.13 -2.55 9.13
CA PHE A 146 8.13 -1.23 9.77
C PHE A 146 8.03 -1.34 11.29
N TYR A 147 7.12 -2.17 11.80
CA TYR A 147 6.98 -2.37 13.24
C TYR A 147 8.28 -2.85 13.90
N LYS A 148 8.99 -3.79 13.27
CA LYS A 148 10.32 -4.23 13.75
C LYS A 148 11.33 -3.07 13.85
N ASN A 149 11.35 -2.18 12.86
CA ASN A 149 12.23 -1.00 12.87
C ASN A 149 11.81 0.03 13.93
N ILE A 150 10.50 0.22 14.15
CA ILE A 150 9.96 1.08 15.21
C ILE A 150 10.43 0.59 16.58
N ILE A 151 10.28 -0.71 16.88
CA ILE A 151 10.73 -1.29 18.16
C ILE A 151 12.25 -1.19 18.31
N ALA A 152 13.02 -1.45 17.25
CA ALA A 152 14.48 -1.31 17.27
C ALA A 152 14.93 0.14 17.54
N ALA A 153 14.12 1.13 17.17
CA ALA A 153 14.34 2.53 17.46
C ALA A 153 13.77 2.97 18.84
N ASN A 154 13.43 2.02 19.72
CA ASN A 154 12.77 2.25 21.02
C ASN A 154 11.43 3.00 20.91
N GLY A 155 10.75 2.86 19.78
CA GLY A 155 9.44 3.43 19.53
C GLY A 155 8.30 2.46 19.84
N ASN A 156 7.08 2.93 19.57
CA ASN A 156 5.86 2.14 19.60
C ASN A 156 4.96 2.55 18.42
N TYR A 157 4.00 1.70 18.09
CA TYR A 157 2.97 1.98 17.11
C TYR A 157 1.65 1.40 17.59
N SER A 158 0.57 2.14 17.39
CA SER A 158 -0.80 1.71 17.61
C SER A 158 -1.55 1.94 16.30
N PRO A 159 -2.34 0.96 15.84
CA PRO A 159 -3.09 1.12 14.60
C PRO A 159 -4.11 2.25 14.74
N GLN A 160 -4.27 3.00 13.66
CA GLN A 160 -5.18 4.11 13.47
C GLN A 160 -6.41 3.67 12.66
N PHE A 161 -6.28 2.65 11.80
CA PHE A 161 -7.34 2.20 10.90
C PHE A 161 -7.80 0.78 11.21
N ILE A 162 -6.91 -0.23 11.10
CA ILE A 162 -7.26 -1.60 11.45
C ILE A 162 -7.47 -1.76 12.95
N SER A 163 -8.24 -2.78 13.34
CA SER A 163 -8.45 -3.07 14.75
C SER A 163 -7.14 -3.46 15.45
N GLN A 164 -7.03 -3.17 16.75
CA GLN A 164 -5.89 -3.62 17.57
C GLN A 164 -5.68 -5.15 17.47
N ASN A 165 -6.76 -5.92 17.45
CA ASN A 165 -6.68 -7.39 17.32
C ASN A 165 -6.09 -7.81 15.97
N THR A 166 -6.49 -7.14 14.89
CA THR A 166 -5.96 -7.39 13.53
C THR A 166 -4.46 -7.07 13.51
N PHE A 167 -4.08 -5.89 13.98
CA PHE A 167 -2.69 -5.48 14.09
C PHE A 167 -1.86 -6.48 14.89
N ASP A 168 -2.30 -6.84 16.09
CA ASP A 168 -1.61 -7.79 16.97
C ASP A 168 -1.44 -9.17 16.30
N SER A 169 -2.44 -9.63 15.55
CA SER A 169 -2.33 -10.89 14.80
C SER A 169 -1.27 -10.84 13.70
N ILE A 170 -1.09 -9.69 13.04
CA ILE A 170 -0.09 -9.47 11.99
C ILE A 170 1.30 -9.43 12.60
N ILE A 171 1.54 -8.55 13.59
CA ILE A 171 2.89 -8.34 14.13
C ILE A 171 3.42 -9.52 14.95
N ASN A 172 2.55 -10.38 15.47
CA ASN A 172 2.93 -11.58 16.24
C ASN A 172 2.95 -12.87 15.41
N SER A 173 2.78 -12.79 14.09
CA SER A 173 2.91 -13.93 13.18
C SER A 173 4.16 -13.82 12.28
N ALA A 174 4.56 -14.94 11.69
CA ALA A 174 5.69 -14.97 10.77
C ALA A 174 5.38 -14.20 9.48
N MET A 175 6.45 -13.80 8.77
CA MET A 175 6.33 -13.26 7.42
C MET A 175 5.63 -14.28 6.51
N GLU A 176 4.67 -13.81 5.73
CA GLU A 176 3.97 -14.62 4.74
C GLU A 176 4.87 -14.83 3.51
N THR A 177 4.93 -16.06 3.00
CA THR A 177 5.80 -16.43 1.88
C THR A 177 5.02 -17.12 0.77
N GLY A 178 5.53 -17.02 -0.45
CA GLY A 178 4.96 -17.70 -1.62
C GLY A 178 3.90 -16.88 -2.35
N PHE A 179 3.37 -17.49 -3.40
CA PHE A 179 2.20 -17.02 -4.14
C PHE A 179 0.98 -17.81 -3.68
#